data_AF-A0A9P5WAC7-F1
#
_entry.id   AF-A0A9P5WAC7-F1
#
_cell.length_a   1.000
_cell.length_b   1.000
_cell.length_c   1.000
_cell.angle_alpha   90.00
_cell.angle_beta   90.00
_cell.angle_gamma   90.00
#
_symmetry.space_group_name_H-M   'P 1'
#
loop_
_entity.id
_entity.type
_entity.pdbx_description
1 polymer ?
#
loop_
_entity_poly.entity_id
_entity_poly.type
_entity_poly.pdbx_seq_one_letter_code
_entity_poly.pdbx_strand_id
1 'polypeptide(L)'
;YFYGNVSDINTAHSKSEWWLKKLGDKARMRYYVDGMPAEEKKQQTHAKRQKDRQHALTKAAAAITNLENRLSSNLRVRKNHITYASKNFRQAFHWSFEHRSSFVEYMREQGYDIVLCVLCPTEADVLIASECQPKDAVVSCDGDLLFYKNILTIWRPVGPYRDRQFLSYEKSTLLKTLNLTTTQLTALAILSGNDYINNIPHLAIETNAKLISGMKG
;
A
#
# COMPACT_ATOMS: atom_id res chain seq x y z
N TYR A 1 1.16 -2.02 -1.02
CA TYR A 1 0.43 -2.16 -2.31
C TYR A 1 0.47 -3.59 -2.88
N PHE A 2 -0.08 -4.58 -2.17
CA PHE A 2 -0.19 -5.97 -2.66
C PHE A 2 -1.47 -6.24 -3.48
N TYR A 3 -2.39 -5.28 -3.52
CA TYR A 3 -3.75 -5.42 -4.07
C TYR A 3 -3.96 -4.86 -5.49
N GLY A 4 -2.87 -4.61 -6.23
CA GLY A 4 -2.99 -4.12 -7.60
C GLY A 4 -3.83 -5.08 -8.45
N ASN A 5 -4.99 -4.63 -8.93
CA ASN A 5 -5.95 -5.39 -9.74
C ASN A 5 -6.68 -6.53 -9.01
N VAL A 6 -7.36 -6.21 -7.92
CA VAL A 6 -8.35 -7.11 -7.31
C VAL A 6 -9.76 -6.51 -7.47
N SER A 7 -10.75 -7.35 -7.76
CA SER A 7 -12.15 -6.97 -7.90
C SER A 7 -13.05 -7.51 -6.78
N ASP A 8 -12.57 -8.50 -6.03
CA ASP A 8 -13.36 -9.27 -5.07
C ASP A 8 -12.47 -9.88 -3.97
N ILE A 9 -13.10 -10.24 -2.86
CA ILE A 9 -12.42 -10.69 -1.64
C ILE A 9 -11.68 -12.02 -1.85
N ASN A 10 -12.29 -12.98 -2.55
CA ASN A 10 -11.69 -14.30 -2.79
C ASN A 10 -10.39 -14.18 -3.57
N THR A 11 -10.37 -13.31 -4.60
CA THR A 11 -9.17 -13.00 -5.36
C THR A 11 -8.13 -12.27 -4.50
N ALA A 12 -8.54 -11.37 -3.59
CA ALA A 12 -7.62 -10.72 -2.66
C ALA A 12 -6.95 -11.75 -1.74
N HIS A 13 -7.74 -12.58 -1.07
CA HIS A 13 -7.26 -13.62 -0.16
C HIS A 13 -6.32 -14.60 -0.87
N SER A 14 -6.76 -15.14 -2.01
CA SER A 14 -5.98 -16.14 -2.76
C SER A 14 -4.63 -15.58 -3.23
N LYS A 15 -4.61 -14.32 -3.69
CA LYS A 15 -3.36 -13.65 -4.09
C LYS A 15 -2.46 -13.39 -2.88
N SER A 16 -3.00 -12.86 -1.80
CA SER A 16 -2.24 -12.63 -0.58
C SER A 16 -1.62 -13.93 -0.07
N GLU A 17 -2.41 -14.99 0.06
CA GLU A 17 -1.93 -16.31 0.50
C GLU A 17 -0.85 -16.87 -0.44
N TRP A 18 -1.08 -16.87 -1.75
CA TRP A 18 -0.08 -17.34 -2.72
C TRP A 18 1.25 -16.60 -2.58
N TRP A 19 1.19 -15.29 -2.33
CA TRP A 19 2.38 -14.47 -2.19
C TRP A 19 3.12 -14.76 -0.88
N LEU A 20 2.40 -14.94 0.22
CA LEU A 20 2.96 -15.34 1.51
C LEU A 20 3.66 -16.71 1.41
N LYS A 21 3.06 -17.67 0.70
CA LYS A 21 3.65 -18.99 0.42
C LYS A 21 4.95 -18.91 -0.42
N LYS A 22 5.12 -17.85 -1.21
CA LYS A 22 6.25 -17.68 -2.14
C LYS A 22 7.47 -17.00 -1.51
N LEU A 23 7.28 -16.21 -0.44
CA LEU A 23 8.34 -15.37 0.10
C LEU A 23 9.45 -16.12 0.82
N GLY A 24 9.16 -17.28 1.39
CA GLY A 24 10.16 -18.09 2.07
C GLY A 24 9.58 -18.89 3.25
N ASP A 25 10.46 -19.20 4.18
CA ASP A 25 10.16 -19.99 5.38
C ASP A 25 9.29 -19.19 6.36
N LYS A 26 8.13 -19.77 6.72
CA LYS A 26 7.17 -19.18 7.67
C LYS A 26 7.81 -18.90 9.03
N ALA A 27 8.78 -19.71 9.47
CA ALA A 27 9.44 -19.55 10.77
C ALA A 27 10.35 -18.30 10.84
N ARG A 28 10.68 -17.71 9.70
CA ARG A 28 11.58 -16.55 9.58
C ARG A 28 10.85 -15.26 9.18
N MET A 29 9.52 -15.30 9.15
CA MET A 29 8.71 -14.22 8.62
C MET A 29 7.55 -13.89 9.56
N ARG A 30 7.40 -12.61 9.86
CA ARG A 30 6.21 -12.05 10.49
C ARG A 30 5.49 -11.13 9.50
N TYR A 31 4.19 -11.30 9.38
CA TYR A 31 3.35 -10.53 8.47
C TYR A 31 2.47 -9.56 9.23
N TYR A 32 2.36 -8.34 8.72
CA TYR A 32 1.56 -7.29 9.32
C TYR A 32 0.46 -6.89 8.35
N VAL A 33 -0.77 -6.88 8.84
CA VAL A 33 -1.95 -6.44 8.09
C VAL A 33 -2.50 -5.20 8.78
N ASP A 34 -2.66 -4.11 8.03
CA ASP A 34 -3.26 -2.88 8.53
C ASP A 34 -4.59 -3.15 9.23
N GLY A 35 -4.81 -2.55 10.39
CA GLY A 35 -6.11 -2.53 11.05
C GLY A 35 -6.93 -1.31 10.66
N MET A 36 -7.46 -0.62 11.67
CA MET A 36 -8.21 0.61 11.51
C MET A 36 -7.25 1.78 11.24
N PRO A 37 -7.61 2.71 10.34
CA PRO A 37 -6.73 3.82 10.01
C PRO A 37 -6.62 4.83 11.15
N ALA A 38 -5.46 5.49 11.23
CA ALA A 38 -5.21 6.61 12.16
C ALA A 38 -6.15 7.80 11.89
N GLU A 39 -6.52 8.56 12.93
CA GLU A 39 -7.43 9.70 12.84
C GLU A 39 -6.91 10.79 11.89
N GLU A 40 -5.60 11.06 11.90
CA GLU A 40 -4.94 12.04 11.05
C GLU A 40 -5.09 11.67 9.56
N LYS A 41 -5.04 10.38 9.24
CA LYS A 41 -5.27 9.85 7.89
C LYS A 41 -6.74 9.82 7.51
N LYS A 42 -7.65 9.68 8.48
CA LYS A 42 -9.10 9.58 8.23
C LYS A 42 -9.62 10.82 7.50
N GLN A 43 -9.19 12.01 7.89
CA GLN A 43 -9.77 13.26 7.42
C GLN A 43 -9.42 13.61 5.96
N GLN A 44 -8.22 13.27 5.49
CA GLN A 44 -7.77 13.65 4.14
C GLN A 44 -7.67 12.43 3.22
N THR A 45 -6.75 11.51 3.54
CA THR A 45 -6.39 10.39 2.67
C THR A 45 -7.52 9.37 2.56
N HIS A 46 -8.16 9.00 3.68
CA HIS A 46 -9.31 8.08 3.63
C HIS A 46 -10.57 8.71 3.05
N ALA A 47 -10.88 9.96 3.39
CA ALA A 47 -12.01 10.68 2.82
C ALA A 47 -11.88 10.78 1.28
N LYS A 48 -10.68 11.11 0.78
CA LYS A 48 -10.39 11.11 -0.66
C LYS A 48 -10.51 9.72 -1.27
N ARG A 49 -9.89 8.69 -0.68
CA ARG A 49 -10.01 7.30 -1.15
C ARG A 49 -11.47 6.83 -1.16
N GLN A 50 -12.28 7.21 -0.17
CA GLN A 50 -13.71 6.89 -0.12
C GLN A 50 -14.49 7.63 -1.21
N LYS A 51 -14.23 8.91 -1.45
CA LYS A 51 -14.83 9.67 -2.54
C LYS A 51 -14.48 9.07 -3.90
N ASP A 52 -13.22 8.71 -4.12
CA ASP A 52 -12.75 8.07 -5.35
C ASP A 52 -13.42 6.70 -5.56
N ARG A 53 -13.57 5.91 -4.49
CA ARG A 53 -14.32 4.64 -4.53
C ARG A 53 -15.79 4.85 -4.86
N GLN A 54 -16.44 5.82 -4.22
CA GLN A 54 -17.84 6.11 -4.49
C GLN A 54 -18.04 6.54 -5.95
N HIS A 55 -17.15 7.37 -6.47
CA HIS A 55 -17.15 7.76 -7.88
C HIS A 55 -16.94 6.57 -8.81
N ALA A 56 -16.03 5.65 -8.46
CA ALA A 56 -15.82 4.41 -9.20
C ALA A 56 -17.06 3.50 -9.18
N LEU A 57 -17.76 3.39 -8.03
CA LEU A 57 -19.01 2.65 -7.92
C LEU A 57 -20.10 3.23 -8.81
N THR A 58 -20.28 4.56 -8.80
CA THR A 58 -21.25 5.24 -9.68
C THR A 58 -20.95 4.95 -11.16
N LYS A 59 -19.67 5.00 -11.56
CA LYS A 59 -19.26 4.66 -12.93
C LYS A 59 -19.46 3.18 -13.27
N ALA A 60 -19.22 2.28 -12.31
CA ALA A 60 -19.47 0.85 -12.49
C ALA A 60 -20.97 0.59 -12.68
N ALA A 61 -21.82 1.18 -11.84
CA ALA A 61 -23.27 1.08 -11.97
C ALA A 61 -23.76 1.59 -13.32
N ALA A 62 -23.32 2.78 -13.75
CA ALA A 62 -23.66 3.32 -15.06
C ALA A 62 -23.19 2.41 -16.22
N ALA A 63 -22.04 1.78 -16.09
CA ALA A 63 -21.53 0.83 -17.08
C ALA A 63 -22.38 -0.46 -17.15
N ILE A 64 -22.88 -0.95 -16.01
CA ILE A 64 -23.80 -2.09 -15.95
C ILE A 64 -25.13 -1.72 -16.58
N THR A 65 -25.74 -0.60 -16.20
CA THR A 65 -26.99 -0.13 -16.80
C THR A 65 -26.85 0.04 -18.31
N ASN A 66 -25.69 0.52 -18.80
CA ASN A 66 -25.43 0.58 -20.23
C ASN A 66 -25.38 -0.82 -20.87
N LEU A 67 -24.74 -1.80 -20.24
CA LEU A 67 -24.72 -3.19 -20.71
C LEU A 67 -26.13 -3.78 -20.76
N GLU A 68 -26.92 -3.60 -19.69
CA GLU A 68 -28.32 -4.06 -19.60
C GLU A 68 -29.17 -3.46 -20.72
N ASN A 69 -29.11 -2.14 -20.91
CA ASN A 69 -29.85 -1.44 -21.96
C ASN A 69 -29.46 -1.91 -23.37
N ARG A 70 -28.20 -2.29 -23.58
CA ARG A 70 -27.75 -2.85 -24.86
C ARG A 70 -28.29 -4.25 -25.07
N LEU A 71 -28.29 -5.08 -24.03
CA LEU A 71 -28.86 -6.43 -24.08
C LEU A 71 -30.36 -6.38 -24.35
N SER A 72 -31.10 -5.54 -23.63
CA SER A 72 -32.56 -5.38 -23.81
C SER A 72 -32.93 -4.83 -25.18
N SER A 73 -32.10 -3.94 -25.73
CA SER A 73 -32.29 -3.36 -27.07
C SER A 73 -31.71 -4.22 -28.20
N ASN A 74 -31.27 -5.45 -27.91
CA ASN A 74 -30.62 -6.37 -28.84
C ASN A 74 -29.42 -5.75 -29.59
N LEU A 75 -28.72 -4.82 -28.94
CA LEU A 75 -27.54 -4.15 -29.46
C LEU A 75 -26.28 -4.95 -29.15
N ARG A 76 -25.36 -5.01 -30.12
CA ARG A 76 -24.08 -5.72 -29.95
C ARG A 76 -23.30 -5.27 -28.71
N VAL A 77 -22.97 -6.19 -27.81
CA VAL A 77 -22.03 -5.97 -26.70
C VAL A 77 -20.59 -6.16 -27.21
N ARG A 78 -19.68 -5.28 -26.79
CA ARG A 78 -18.25 -5.31 -27.17
C ARG A 78 -17.40 -5.50 -25.92
N LYS A 79 -16.20 -6.06 -26.11
CA LYS A 79 -15.20 -6.25 -25.06
C LYS A 79 -14.97 -4.99 -24.23
N ASN A 80 -14.94 -3.81 -24.87
CA ASN A 80 -14.72 -2.53 -24.19
C ASN A 80 -15.77 -2.18 -23.14
N HIS A 81 -17.02 -2.60 -23.31
CA HIS A 81 -18.06 -2.35 -22.31
C HIS A 81 -17.78 -3.17 -21.02
N ILE A 82 -17.38 -4.43 -21.20
CA ILE A 82 -17.02 -5.33 -20.10
C ILE A 82 -15.73 -4.86 -19.41
N THR A 83 -14.70 -4.50 -20.18
CA THR A 83 -13.43 -4.03 -19.60
C THR A 83 -13.58 -2.70 -18.88
N TYR A 84 -14.45 -1.80 -19.36
CA TYR A 84 -14.77 -0.55 -18.68
C TYR A 84 -15.48 -0.79 -17.35
N ALA A 85 -16.52 -1.63 -17.31
CA ALA A 85 -17.18 -2.01 -16.05
C ALA A 85 -16.19 -2.67 -15.07
N SER A 86 -15.41 -3.65 -15.55
CA SER A 86 -14.40 -4.35 -14.76
C SER A 86 -13.30 -3.43 -14.21
N LYS A 87 -12.93 -2.38 -14.96
CA LYS A 87 -11.97 -1.38 -14.49
C LYS A 87 -12.54 -0.60 -13.30
N ASN A 88 -13.77 -0.12 -13.40
CA ASN A 88 -14.39 0.67 -12.33
C ASN A 88 -14.67 -0.18 -11.08
N PHE A 89 -15.06 -1.45 -11.24
CA PHE A 89 -15.17 -2.39 -10.11
C PHE A 89 -13.85 -2.59 -9.37
N ARG A 90 -12.74 -2.78 -10.11
CA ARG A 90 -11.41 -2.87 -9.50
C ARG A 90 -10.99 -1.60 -8.77
N GLN A 91 -11.42 -0.43 -9.26
CA GLN A 91 -11.15 0.85 -8.60
C GLN A 91 -12.01 1.06 -7.35
N ALA A 92 -13.23 0.52 -7.35
CA ALA A 92 -14.14 0.56 -6.21
C ALA A 92 -13.78 -0.44 -5.11
N PHE A 93 -13.07 -1.53 -5.46
CA PHE A 93 -12.72 -2.59 -4.52
C PHE A 93 -11.97 -2.05 -3.30
N HIS A 94 -12.42 -2.48 -2.13
CA HIS A 94 -11.80 -2.17 -0.85
C HIS A 94 -11.73 -3.44 -0.01
N TRP A 95 -10.53 -3.78 0.47
CA TRP A 95 -10.38 -4.86 1.41
C TRP A 95 -10.74 -4.37 2.81
N SER A 96 -11.98 -4.62 3.23
CA SER A 96 -12.50 -4.10 4.51
C SER A 96 -11.77 -4.67 5.72
N PHE A 97 -12.04 -4.11 6.90
CA PHE A 97 -11.46 -4.60 8.15
C PHE A 97 -11.89 -6.05 8.43
N GLU A 98 -13.17 -6.37 8.26
CA GLU A 98 -13.73 -7.70 8.50
C GLU A 98 -13.06 -8.76 7.63
N HIS A 99 -12.87 -8.45 6.34
CA HIS A 99 -12.21 -9.36 5.40
C HIS A 99 -10.71 -9.47 5.63
N ARG A 100 -10.06 -8.47 6.22
CA ARG A 100 -8.66 -8.56 6.66
C ARG A 100 -8.55 -9.40 7.93
N SER A 101 -9.47 -9.23 8.87
CA SER A 101 -9.55 -10.04 10.09
C SER A 101 -9.73 -11.51 9.78
N SER A 102 -10.71 -11.86 8.93
CA SER A 102 -10.95 -13.25 8.55
C SER A 102 -9.77 -13.88 7.83
N PHE A 103 -9.05 -13.11 7.01
CA PHE A 103 -7.82 -13.59 6.38
C PHE A 103 -6.70 -13.86 7.39
N VAL A 104 -6.53 -12.97 8.37
CA VAL A 104 -5.52 -13.14 9.43
C VAL A 104 -5.83 -14.38 10.27
N GLU A 105 -7.10 -14.58 10.64
CA GLU A 105 -7.56 -15.78 11.35
C GLU A 105 -7.23 -17.05 10.56
N TYR A 106 -7.65 -17.11 9.29
CA TYR A 106 -7.33 -18.22 8.39
C TYR A 106 -5.82 -18.50 8.31
N MET A 107 -5.00 -17.47 8.09
CA MET A 107 -3.55 -17.65 7.95
C MET A 107 -2.87 -18.10 9.25
N ARG A 108 -3.38 -17.69 10.42
CA ARG A 108 -2.91 -18.19 11.73
C ARG A 108 -3.19 -19.68 11.89
N GLU A 109 -4.36 -20.14 11.47
CA GLU A 109 -4.69 -21.58 11.46
C GLU A 109 -3.74 -22.37 10.53
N GLN A 110 -3.26 -21.73 9.45
CA GLN A 110 -2.24 -22.31 8.57
C GLN A 110 -0.80 -22.22 9.13
N GLY A 111 -0.63 -21.81 10.39
CA GLY A 111 0.66 -21.76 11.10
C GLY A 111 1.56 -20.58 10.70
N TYR A 112 1.00 -19.50 10.18
CA TYR A 112 1.76 -18.28 9.89
C TYR A 112 1.80 -17.34 11.09
N ASP A 113 2.95 -16.71 11.34
CA ASP A 113 3.05 -15.57 12.25
C ASP A 113 2.54 -14.32 11.54
N ILE A 114 1.25 -14.01 11.74
CA ILE A 114 0.56 -12.88 11.12
C ILE A 114 -0.22 -12.07 12.17
N VAL A 115 -0.05 -10.75 12.10
CA VAL A 115 -0.59 -9.78 13.05
C VAL A 115 -1.54 -8.85 12.32
N LEU A 116 -2.79 -8.80 12.78
CA LEU A 116 -3.69 -7.70 12.45
C LEU A 116 -3.38 -6.54 13.41
N CYS A 117 -2.99 -5.39 12.86
CA CYS A 117 -2.61 -4.22 13.65
C CYS A 117 -3.87 -3.50 14.18
N VAL A 118 -4.53 -4.09 15.19
CA VAL A 118 -5.76 -3.54 15.80
C VAL A 118 -5.45 -2.59 16.97
N LEU A 119 -4.33 -2.83 17.67
CA LEU A 119 -4.00 -2.17 18.94
C LEU A 119 -3.10 -0.95 18.79
N CYS A 120 -2.51 -0.74 17.62
CA CYS A 120 -1.81 0.51 17.34
C CYS A 120 -2.86 1.55 16.91
N PRO A 121 -2.89 2.77 17.49
CA PRO A 121 -3.65 3.89 16.94
C PRO A 121 -3.15 4.35 15.56
N THR A 122 -2.38 3.53 14.85
CA THR A 122 -1.62 3.82 13.63
C THR A 122 -1.51 2.59 12.71
N GLU A 123 -0.85 2.77 11.56
CA GLU A 123 -0.70 1.79 10.48
C GLU A 123 0.31 0.68 10.80
N ALA A 124 0.30 -0.40 9.99
CA ALA A 124 1.23 -1.52 10.16
C ALA A 124 2.70 -1.07 10.20
N ASP A 125 3.02 0.01 9.49
CA ASP A 125 4.37 0.57 9.41
C ASP A 125 4.96 0.95 10.77
N VAL A 126 4.14 1.44 11.71
CA VAL A 126 4.61 1.83 13.05
C VAL A 126 4.94 0.59 13.88
N LEU A 127 4.09 -0.44 13.82
CA LEU A 127 4.34 -1.69 14.53
C LEU A 127 5.57 -2.39 13.96
N ILE A 128 5.69 -2.44 12.63
CA ILE A 128 6.89 -2.92 11.94
C ILE A 128 8.12 -2.16 12.43
N ALA A 129 8.10 -0.83 12.45
CA ALA A 129 9.23 -0.03 12.90
C ALA A 129 9.58 -0.23 14.38
N SER A 130 8.60 -0.55 15.23
CA SER A 130 8.82 -0.81 16.65
C SER A 130 9.42 -2.19 16.92
N GLU A 131 9.04 -3.20 16.12
CA GLU A 131 9.50 -4.59 16.30
C GLU A 131 10.77 -4.91 15.48
N CYS A 132 11.02 -4.16 14.40
CA CYS A 132 12.15 -4.37 13.49
C CYS A 132 13.49 -4.30 14.22
N GLN A 133 14.26 -5.36 14.12
CA GLN A 133 15.62 -5.45 14.65
C GLN A 133 16.65 -5.03 13.59
N PRO A 134 17.88 -4.65 13.99
CA PRO A 134 18.91 -4.19 13.06
C PRO A 134 19.30 -5.17 11.94
N LYS A 135 19.04 -6.47 12.11
CA LYS A 135 19.34 -7.52 11.11
C LYS A 135 18.13 -7.90 10.27
N ASP A 136 16.96 -7.33 10.55
CA ASP A 136 15.74 -7.62 9.82
C ASP A 136 15.69 -6.83 8.51
N ALA A 137 14.98 -7.37 7.53
CA ALA A 137 14.66 -6.68 6.29
C ALA A 137 13.14 -6.54 6.17
N VAL A 138 12.68 -5.31 5.92
CA VAL A 138 11.25 -5.03 5.74
C VAL A 138 10.88 -5.19 4.27
N VAL A 139 9.91 -6.06 3.97
CA VAL A 139 9.43 -6.25 2.61
C VAL A 139 8.21 -5.38 2.36
N SER A 140 8.37 -4.28 1.64
CA SER A 140 7.26 -3.37 1.33
C SER A 140 7.45 -2.63 0.02
N CYS A 141 6.34 -2.21 -0.60
CA CYS A 141 6.36 -1.23 -1.68
C CYS A 141 6.31 0.21 -1.15
N ASP A 142 6.02 0.38 0.14
CA ASP A 142 5.92 1.68 0.75
C ASP A 142 7.31 2.24 1.03
N GLY A 143 7.59 3.43 0.49
CA GLY A 143 8.85 4.12 0.68
C GLY A 143 8.94 4.79 2.05
N ASP A 144 7.80 5.07 2.67
CA ASP A 144 7.74 5.85 3.92
C ASP A 144 8.37 5.10 5.09
N LEU A 145 8.45 3.77 4.98
CA LEU A 145 9.13 2.90 5.93
C LEU A 145 10.62 3.26 6.11
N LEU A 146 11.29 3.85 5.11
CA LEU A 146 12.69 4.26 5.23
C LEU A 146 12.88 5.43 6.20
N PHE A 147 11.82 6.16 6.54
CA PHE A 147 11.91 7.30 7.44
C PHE A 147 12.05 6.86 8.90
N TYR A 148 11.48 5.71 9.28
CA TYR A 148 11.62 5.19 10.62
C TYR A 148 13.09 4.88 10.95
N LYS A 149 13.52 5.30 12.14
CA LYS A 149 14.91 5.17 12.58
C LYS A 149 15.40 3.71 12.60
N ASN A 150 14.53 2.80 13.04
CA ASN A 150 14.88 1.40 13.28
C ASN A 150 14.90 0.55 12.00
N ILE A 151 14.29 1.03 10.91
CA ILE A 151 14.27 0.32 9.63
C ILE A 151 15.54 0.67 8.86
N LEU A 152 16.46 -0.30 8.80
CA LEU A 152 17.75 -0.14 8.13
C LEU A 152 17.75 -0.67 6.70
N THR A 153 16.95 -1.70 6.43
CA THR A 153 16.92 -2.37 5.14
C THR A 153 15.49 -2.60 4.68
N ILE A 154 15.19 -2.19 3.44
CA ILE A 154 13.91 -2.46 2.78
C ILE A 154 14.13 -3.28 1.53
N TRP A 155 13.37 -4.35 1.40
CA TRP A 155 13.28 -5.13 0.17
C TRP A 155 12.02 -4.74 -0.59
N ARG A 156 12.21 -3.97 -1.65
CA ARG A 156 11.11 -3.54 -2.50
C ARG A 156 10.84 -4.60 -3.57
N PRO A 157 9.65 -5.20 -3.61
CA PRO A 157 9.30 -6.09 -4.70
C PRO A 157 9.07 -5.30 -5.99
N VAL A 158 9.82 -5.63 -7.05
CA VAL A 158 9.73 -5.06 -8.39
C VAL A 158 9.38 -6.13 -9.43
N GLY A 159 8.84 -5.71 -10.57
CA GLY A 159 8.41 -6.61 -11.64
C GLY A 159 6.98 -7.14 -11.49
N PRO A 160 6.54 -7.99 -12.43
CA PRO A 160 5.18 -8.52 -12.45
C PRO A 160 4.94 -9.48 -11.28
N TYR A 161 3.68 -9.60 -10.85
CA TYR A 161 3.29 -10.38 -9.67
C TYR A 161 3.84 -11.82 -9.62
N ARG A 162 3.98 -12.48 -10.78
CA ARG A 162 4.45 -13.87 -10.89
C ARG A 162 5.97 -14.03 -10.78
N ASP A 163 6.72 -13.01 -11.20
CA ASP A 163 8.19 -13.03 -11.34
C ASP A 163 8.82 -11.86 -10.59
N ARG A 164 8.28 -11.56 -9.40
CA ARG A 164 8.78 -10.44 -8.60
C ARG A 164 10.21 -10.69 -8.17
N GLN A 165 11.05 -9.69 -8.36
CA GLN A 165 12.40 -9.62 -7.80
C GLN A 165 12.39 -8.65 -6.62
N PHE A 166 13.36 -8.76 -5.72
CA PHE A 166 13.51 -7.84 -4.60
C PHE A 166 14.72 -6.96 -4.83
N LEU A 167 14.49 -5.64 -4.82
CA LEU A 167 15.57 -4.67 -4.74
C LEU A 167 15.80 -4.33 -3.28
N SER A 168 17.03 -4.52 -2.81
CA SER A 168 17.43 -4.16 -1.45
C SER A 168 17.86 -2.70 -1.41
N TYR A 169 17.25 -1.94 -0.52
CA TYR A 169 17.60 -0.57 -0.19
C TYR A 169 18.12 -0.53 1.24
N GLU A 170 19.41 -0.27 1.39
CA GLU A 170 20.03 0.00 2.68
C GLU A 170 20.00 1.50 2.96
N LYS A 171 19.50 1.86 4.15
CA LYS A 171 19.35 3.25 4.57
C LYS A 171 20.70 3.98 4.60
N SER A 172 21.76 3.33 5.07
CA SER A 172 23.13 3.88 5.07
C SER A 172 23.61 4.26 3.67
N THR A 173 23.43 3.36 2.70
CA THR A 173 23.78 3.59 1.29
C THR A 173 22.95 4.73 0.70
N LEU A 174 21.64 4.77 0.96
CA LEU A 174 20.76 5.83 0.50
C LEU A 174 21.15 7.21 1.07
N LEU A 175 21.40 7.29 2.38
CA LEU A 175 21.86 8.51 3.04
C LEU A 175 23.19 9.00 2.47
N LYS A 176 24.12 8.09 2.21
CA LYS A 176 25.42 8.40 1.60
C LYS A 176 25.27 8.90 0.16
N THR A 177 24.45 8.25 -0.65
CA THR A 177 24.22 8.64 -2.05
C THR A 177 23.51 9.99 -2.16
N LEU A 178 22.57 10.28 -1.27
CA LEU A 178 21.84 11.55 -1.25
C LEU A 178 22.57 12.65 -0.48
N ASN A 179 23.67 12.32 0.21
CA ASN A 179 24.39 13.20 1.12
C ASN A 179 23.47 13.85 2.17
N LEU A 180 22.62 13.03 2.80
CA LEU A 180 21.65 13.45 3.81
C LEU A 180 21.91 12.73 5.14
N THR A 181 21.58 13.41 6.25
CA THR A 181 21.43 12.77 7.56
C THR A 181 20.05 12.11 7.69
N THR A 182 19.88 11.25 8.71
CA THR A 182 18.55 10.63 8.98
C THR A 182 17.49 11.69 9.29
N THR A 183 17.87 12.75 10.03
CA THR A 183 16.97 13.87 10.35
C THR A 183 16.57 14.63 9.10
N GLN A 184 17.52 14.93 8.22
CA GLN A 184 17.27 15.59 6.94
C GLN A 184 16.38 14.74 6.02
N LEU A 185 16.58 13.42 5.98
CA LEU A 185 15.72 12.52 5.23
C LEU A 185 14.28 12.52 5.76
N THR A 186 14.11 12.56 7.09
CA THR A 186 12.79 12.65 7.74
C THR A 186 12.12 13.99 7.45
N ALA A 187 12.88 15.10 7.49
CA ALA A 187 12.38 16.41 7.10
C ALA A 187 11.97 16.43 5.62
N LEU A 188 12.74 15.79 4.74
CA LEU A 188 12.43 15.69 3.32
C LEU A 188 11.14 14.92 3.07
N ALA A 189 10.90 13.85 3.82
CA ALA A 189 9.67 13.09 3.79
C ALA A 189 8.44 13.94 4.13
N ILE A 190 8.53 14.68 5.25
CA ILE A 190 7.45 15.55 5.73
C ILE A 190 7.16 16.65 4.72
N LEU A 191 8.21 17.29 4.21
CA LEU A 191 8.09 18.43 3.30
C LEU A 191 7.65 18.02 1.89
N SER A 192 7.98 16.81 1.43
CA SER A 192 7.64 16.33 0.08
C SER A 192 6.18 15.91 -0.09
N GLY A 193 5.38 16.04 0.96
CA GLY A 193 4.03 15.50 1.03
C GLY A 193 4.09 14.03 1.43
N ASN A 194 3.59 13.76 2.62
CA ASN A 194 3.37 12.41 3.08
C ASN A 194 1.88 12.16 3.25
N ASP A 195 1.57 10.96 3.66
CA ASP A 195 0.21 10.45 3.71
C ASP A 195 -0.59 11.09 4.89
N TYR A 196 0.05 11.95 5.70
CA TYR A 196 -0.46 12.72 6.85
C TYR A 196 -0.52 14.24 6.62
N ILE A 197 0.42 14.81 5.86
CA ILE A 197 0.58 16.26 5.62
C ILE A 197 0.84 16.49 4.13
N ASN A 198 0.09 17.42 3.53
CA ASN A 198 0.27 17.81 2.13
C ASN A 198 1.63 18.48 1.92
N ASN A 199 2.22 18.26 0.74
CA ASN A 199 3.41 18.99 0.29
C ASN A 199 3.15 20.51 0.32
N ILE A 200 4.19 21.29 0.56
CA ILE A 200 4.15 22.75 0.40
C ILE A 200 3.84 23.05 -1.08
N PRO A 201 2.80 23.84 -1.38
CA PRO A 201 2.45 24.20 -2.75
C PRO A 201 3.66 24.77 -3.50
N HIS A 202 3.84 24.32 -4.75
CA HIS A 202 4.90 24.78 -5.68
C HIS A 202 6.33 24.35 -5.34
N LEU A 203 6.56 23.53 -4.31
CA LEU A 203 7.87 22.93 -4.06
C LEU A 203 7.89 21.47 -4.54
N ALA A 204 8.73 21.20 -5.54
CA ALA A 204 9.02 19.84 -5.98
C ALA A 204 9.97 19.14 -4.98
N ILE A 205 9.95 17.80 -4.97
CA ILE A 205 10.82 16.98 -4.11
C ILE A 205 12.30 17.36 -4.29
N GLU A 206 12.72 17.64 -5.51
CA GLU A 206 14.10 18.06 -5.80
C GLU A 206 14.45 19.40 -5.14
N THR A 207 13.52 20.36 -5.17
CA THR A 207 13.70 21.67 -4.53
C THR A 207 13.77 21.52 -3.01
N ASN A 208 12.89 20.70 -2.43
CA ASN A 208 12.92 20.40 -1.00
C ASN A 208 14.23 19.73 -0.59
N ALA A 209 14.73 18.77 -1.37
CA ALA A 209 16.00 18.10 -1.11
C ALA A 209 17.19 19.08 -1.13
N LYS A 210 17.23 20.01 -2.09
CA LYS A 210 18.27 21.05 -2.17
C LYS A 210 18.23 22.04 -1.00
N LEU A 211 17.03 22.42 -0.56
CA LEU A 211 16.87 23.32 0.59
C LEU A 211 17.34 22.66 1.88
N ILE A 212 16.98 21.40 2.10
CA ILE A 212 17.32 20.65 3.31
C ILE A 212 18.81 20.30 3.36
N SER A 213 19.42 19.95 2.23
CA SER A 213 20.87 19.68 2.20
C SER A 213 21.70 20.95 2.47
N GLY A 214 21.15 22.13 2.17
CA GLY A 214 21.75 23.43 2.51
C GLY A 214 21.58 23.84 3.99
N MET A 215 20.66 23.20 4.73
CA MET A 215 20.50 23.43 6.17
C MET A 215 21.58 22.63 6.91
N LYS A 216 22.45 23.34 7.65
CA LYS A 216 23.40 22.69 8.56
C LYS A 216 22.62 21.93 9.63
N GLY A 217 22.83 20.62 9.70
CA GLY A 217 22.35 19.75 10.77
C GLY A 217 23.20 19.87 12.03
#